data_AF-A0A6I2U6V7-F1
#
_entry.id   AF-A0A6I2U6V7-F1
#
_cell.length_a   1.000
_cell.length_b   1.000
_cell.length_c   1.000
_cell.angle_alpha   90.00
_cell.angle_beta   90.00
_cell.angle_gamma   90.00
#
_symmetry.space_group_name_H-M   'P 1'
#
loop_
_entity.id
_entity.type
_entity.pdbx_description
1 polymer ?
#
loop_
_entity_poly.entity_id
_entity_poly.type
_entity_poly.pdbx_seq_one_letter_code
_entity_poly.pdbx_strand_id
1 'polypeptide(L)'
;MTLQEMVREKNMTRYQLSQRSGIPWATLSDIWTGKTRLERCSGGTLVKLSGTLGITVEELIALDVETSMPPDDSKAEKPYFEVNLPQDLEKALREYIQGEQEHSRYLDCLWGELYGSINANQWGGVISKEQADYLRAKYLFEEDDEV
;
A
#
# COMPACT_ATOMS: atom_id res chain seq x y z
N MET A 1 4.84 12.22 -10.86
CA MET A 1 5.62 12.00 -9.63
C MET A 1 4.63 11.83 -8.50
N THR A 2 4.75 10.77 -7.68
CA THR A 2 3.82 10.55 -6.55
C THR A 2 4.38 11.06 -5.23
N LEU A 3 3.52 11.24 -4.23
CA LEU A 3 3.93 11.55 -2.84
C LEU A 3 4.98 10.56 -2.32
N GLN A 4 4.88 9.30 -2.74
CA GLN A 4 5.71 8.19 -2.29
C GLN A 4 7.11 8.29 -2.91
N GLU A 5 7.17 8.58 -4.20
CA GLU A 5 8.42 8.82 -4.93
C GLU A 5 9.17 10.03 -4.34
N MET A 6 8.44 11.10 -4.01
CA MET A 6 8.99 12.28 -3.34
C MET A 6 9.66 11.97 -2.01
N VAL A 7 9.00 11.15 -1.19
CA VAL A 7 9.52 10.75 0.13
C VAL A 7 10.76 9.86 -0.02
N ARG A 8 10.76 8.98 -1.02
CA ARG A 8 11.92 8.13 -1.36
C ARG A 8 13.08 8.95 -1.90
N GLU A 9 12.84 9.92 -2.77
CA GLU A 9 13.88 10.81 -3.32
C GLU A 9 14.56 11.63 -2.22
N LYS A 10 13.80 12.00 -1.18
CA LYS A 10 14.33 12.67 0.01
C LYS A 10 15.00 11.72 1.02
N ASN A 11 15.22 10.45 0.66
CA ASN A 11 15.79 9.41 1.51
C ASN A 11 15.10 9.31 2.88
N MET A 12 13.77 9.46 2.90
CA MET A 12 12.97 9.37 4.11
C MET A 12 12.09 8.12 4.07
N THR A 13 11.95 7.45 5.22
CA THR A 13 10.90 6.45 5.42
C THR A 13 9.59 7.15 5.83
N ARG A 14 8.45 6.48 5.66
CA ARG A 14 7.17 6.97 6.20
C ARG A 14 7.25 7.25 7.70
N TYR A 15 8.03 6.43 8.43
CA TYR A 15 8.18 6.57 9.87
C TYR A 15 8.95 7.85 10.19
N GLN A 16 10.05 8.10 9.47
CA GLN A 16 10.79 9.36 9.58
C GLN A 16 9.93 10.56 9.19
N LEU A 17 9.06 10.43 8.18
CA LEU A 17 8.11 11.47 7.82
C LEU A 17 7.12 11.76 8.97
N SER A 18 6.57 10.72 9.61
CA SER A 18 5.70 10.85 10.79
C SER A 18 6.41 11.59 11.92
N GLN A 19 7.63 11.17 12.27
CA GLN A 19 8.43 11.78 13.33
C GLN A 19 8.77 13.25 13.03
N ARG A 20 9.17 13.55 11.79
CA ARG A 20 9.60 14.90 11.39
C ARG A 20 8.43 15.88 11.22
N SER A 21 7.32 15.43 10.67
CA SER A 21 6.12 16.26 10.47
C SER A 21 5.25 16.40 11.72
N GLY A 22 5.43 15.50 12.71
CA GLY A 22 4.55 15.42 13.88
C GLY A 22 3.12 14.99 13.52
N ILE A 23 2.95 14.31 12.38
CA ILE A 23 1.67 13.75 11.95
C ILE A 23 1.59 12.30 12.43
N PRO A 24 0.48 11.87 13.06
CA PRO A 24 0.33 10.50 13.52
C PRO A 24 0.52 9.49 12.38
N TRP A 25 1.17 8.37 12.70
CA TRP A 25 1.38 7.27 11.76
C TRP A 25 0.08 6.81 11.09
N ALA A 26 -0.99 6.69 11.87
CA ALA A 26 -2.31 6.31 11.36
C ALA A 26 -2.80 7.24 10.25
N THR A 27 -2.65 8.56 10.43
CA THR A 27 -3.04 9.56 9.43
C THR A 27 -2.21 9.44 8.16
N LEU A 28 -0.89 9.27 8.27
CA LEU A 28 -0.05 9.07 7.09
C LEU A 28 -0.37 7.75 6.39
N SER A 29 -0.71 6.70 7.13
CA SER A 29 -1.14 5.41 6.58
C SER A 29 -2.45 5.54 5.81
N ASP A 30 -3.44 6.27 6.35
CA ASP A 30 -4.70 6.52 5.66
C ASP A 30 -4.52 7.35 4.38
N ILE A 31 -3.58 8.30 4.37
CA ILE A 31 -3.18 9.03 3.16
C ILE A 31 -2.50 8.09 2.15
N TRP A 32 -1.54 7.29 2.60
CA TRP A 32 -0.78 6.38 1.73
C TRP A 32 -1.63 5.28 1.10
N THR A 33 -2.67 4.85 1.80
CA THR A 33 -3.59 3.79 1.37
C THR A 33 -4.79 4.34 0.59
N GLY A 34 -4.85 5.67 0.36
CA GLY A 34 -5.94 6.31 -0.36
C GLY A 34 -7.25 6.41 0.41
N LYS A 35 -7.31 5.94 1.67
CA LYS A 35 -8.49 6.11 2.55
C LYS A 35 -8.81 7.58 2.80
N THR A 36 -7.78 8.42 2.86
CA THR A 36 -7.91 9.87 2.98
C THR A 36 -7.18 10.57 1.84
N ARG A 37 -7.91 11.31 1.00
CA ARG A 37 -7.32 12.20 -0.01
C ARG A 37 -6.66 13.40 0.67
N LEU A 38 -5.56 13.90 0.12
CA LEU A 38 -4.84 15.06 0.66
C LEU A 38 -5.76 16.30 0.68
N GLU A 39 -6.64 16.46 -0.31
CA GLU A 39 -7.66 17.51 -0.36
C GLU A 39 -8.59 17.53 0.87
N ARG A 40 -8.76 16.39 1.55
CA ARG A 40 -9.64 16.25 2.73
C ARG A 40 -8.89 16.37 4.05
N CYS A 41 -7.56 16.47 4.01
CA CYS A 41 -6.76 16.66 5.21
C CYS A 41 -6.95 18.07 5.77
N SER A 42 -6.77 18.21 7.08
CA SER A 42 -6.78 19.54 7.71
C SER A 42 -5.67 20.42 7.12
N GLY A 43 -5.90 21.73 7.04
CA GLY A 43 -4.87 22.67 6.58
C GLY A 43 -3.57 22.57 7.39
N GLY A 44 -3.66 22.27 8.68
CA GLY A 44 -2.49 22.02 9.53
C GLY A 44 -1.69 20.77 9.11
N THR A 45 -2.38 19.70 8.69
CA THR A 45 -1.73 18.48 8.16
C THR A 45 -1.03 18.77 6.84
N LEU A 46 -1.68 19.51 5.94
CA LEU A 46 -1.13 19.88 4.64
C LEU A 46 0.13 20.74 4.79
N VAL A 47 0.09 21.76 5.64
CA VAL A 47 1.25 22.64 5.91
C VAL A 47 2.42 21.85 6.53
N LYS A 48 2.14 20.92 7.44
CA LYS A 48 3.19 20.07 8.04
C LYS A 48 3.83 19.14 7.01
N LEU A 49 3.03 18.50 6.16
CA LEU A 49 3.53 17.64 5.09
C LEU A 49 4.35 18.44 4.08
N SER A 50 3.78 19.52 3.55
CA SER A 50 4.43 20.34 2.51
C SER A 50 5.73 20.95 3.05
N GLY A 51 5.73 21.45 4.28
CA GLY A 51 6.92 21.98 4.96
C GLY A 51 8.00 20.92 5.20
N THR A 52 7.62 19.70 5.60
CA THR A 52 8.59 18.61 5.81
C THR A 52 9.19 18.12 4.49
N LEU A 53 8.39 18.15 3.42
CA LEU A 53 8.81 17.77 2.08
C LEU A 53 9.45 18.93 1.31
N GLY A 54 9.42 20.16 1.83
CA GLY A 54 9.98 21.32 1.15
C GLY A 54 9.31 21.64 -0.19
N ILE A 55 8.00 21.43 -0.28
CA ILE A 55 7.15 21.80 -1.42
C ILE A 55 5.99 22.67 -0.96
N THR A 56 5.29 23.28 -1.90
CA THR A 56 4.06 24.04 -1.65
C THR A 56 2.88 23.09 -1.35
N VAL A 57 1.82 23.62 -0.75
CA VAL A 57 0.60 22.85 -0.50
C VAL A 57 -0.09 22.50 -1.82
N GLU A 58 -0.02 23.40 -2.79
CA GLU A 58 -0.55 23.24 -4.14
C GLU A 58 0.17 22.10 -4.87
N GLU A 59 1.51 22.07 -4.83
CA GLU A 59 2.29 20.96 -5.38
C GLU A 59 1.96 19.63 -4.66
N LEU A 60 1.83 19.66 -3.33
CA LEU A 60 1.46 18.47 -2.56
C LEU A 60 0.11 17.89 -2.99
N ILE A 61 -0.90 18.74 -3.20
CA ILE A 61 -2.22 18.32 -3.67
C ILE A 61 -2.15 17.81 -5.11
N ALA A 62 -1.34 18.43 -5.98
CA ALA A 62 -1.17 17.97 -7.36
C ALA A 62 -0.57 16.56 -7.45
N LEU A 63 0.33 16.18 -6.52
CA LEU A 63 0.86 14.82 -6.41
C LEU A 63 -0.22 13.77 -6.04
N ASP A 64 -1.31 14.19 -5.40
CA ASP A 64 -2.46 13.33 -5.04
C ASP A 64 -3.32 13.00 -6.26
N VAL A 65 -3.45 13.96 -7.19
CA VAL A 65 -4.32 13.85 -8.37
C VAL A 65 -3.82 12.78 -9.34
N GLU A 66 -2.51 12.62 -9.51
CA GLU A 66 -1.91 11.54 -10.30
C GLU A 66 -2.16 10.14 -9.71
N THR A 67 -2.57 10.05 -8.44
CA THR A 67 -2.90 8.80 -7.75
C THR A 67 -4.41 8.49 -7.77
N SER A 68 -5.26 9.44 -8.23
CA SER A 68 -6.70 9.41 -7.99
C SER A 68 -7.60 9.38 -9.23
N MET A 69 -7.09 9.11 -10.44
CA MET A 69 -8.01 8.79 -11.55
C MET A 69 -8.75 7.47 -11.22
N PRO A 70 -10.08 7.49 -11.02
CA PRO A 70 -10.83 6.28 -10.70
C PRO A 70 -11.35 5.63 -11.99
N PRO A 71 -11.22 4.30 -12.18
CA PRO A 71 -12.12 3.54 -13.02
C PRO A 71 -13.39 3.18 -12.23
N ASP A 72 -14.48 3.23 -12.97
CA ASP A 72 -15.89 2.89 -12.70
C ASP A 72 -16.19 1.78 -11.66
N ASP A 73 -17.36 1.90 -11.00
CA ASP A 73 -17.87 1.11 -9.86
C ASP A 73 -18.29 -0.35 -10.21
N SER A 74 -17.58 -1.02 -11.10
CA SER A 74 -17.81 -2.43 -11.43
C SER A 74 -16.60 -3.29 -11.07
N LYS A 75 -16.71 -4.11 -10.00
CA LYS A 75 -15.65 -5.05 -9.53
C LYS A 75 -14.23 -4.49 -9.70
N ALA A 76 -13.99 -3.27 -9.23
CA ALA A 76 -12.69 -2.64 -9.42
C ALA A 76 -11.63 -3.43 -8.64
N GLU A 77 -10.68 -4.04 -9.37
CA GLU A 77 -9.41 -4.51 -8.79
C GLU A 77 -8.90 -3.41 -7.87
N LYS A 78 -8.58 -3.73 -6.61
CA LYS A 78 -8.13 -2.74 -5.62
C LYS A 78 -6.60 -2.65 -5.71
N PRO A 79 -6.02 -1.89 -6.66
CA PRO A 79 -4.59 -1.99 -6.97
C PRO A 79 -3.78 -1.39 -5.80
N TYR A 80 -4.41 -0.51 -5.02
CA TYR A 80 -3.85 0.09 -3.82
C TYR A 80 -3.56 -0.93 -2.71
N PHE A 81 -4.17 -2.12 -2.73
CA PHE A 81 -3.87 -3.19 -1.78
C PHE A 81 -2.66 -4.04 -2.18
N GLU A 82 -2.20 -3.95 -3.42
CA GLU A 82 -1.00 -4.66 -3.93
C GLU A 82 0.24 -3.78 -3.94
N VAL A 83 0.08 -2.45 -3.84
CA VAL A 83 1.20 -1.53 -3.72
C VAL A 83 1.60 -1.35 -2.26
N ASN A 84 2.85 -0.92 -2.04
CA ASN A 84 3.32 -0.48 -0.72
C ASN A 84 3.33 -1.56 0.37
N LEU A 85 3.41 -2.83 -0.04
CA LEU A 85 3.52 -3.98 0.85
C LEU A 85 4.83 -3.93 1.67
N PRO A 86 4.83 -4.46 2.91
CA PRO A 86 6.06 -4.73 3.65
C PRO A 86 7.04 -5.54 2.82
N GLN A 87 8.34 -5.30 2.99
CA GLN A 87 9.37 -5.87 2.11
C GLN A 87 9.35 -7.41 2.05
N ASP A 88 9.08 -8.05 3.18
CA ASP A 88 8.92 -9.51 3.28
C ASP A 88 7.70 -9.99 2.50
N LEU A 89 6.56 -9.30 2.62
CA LEU A 89 5.33 -9.62 1.92
C LEU A 89 5.44 -9.36 0.41
N GLU A 90 6.06 -8.25 0.02
CA GLU A 90 6.33 -7.93 -1.39
C GLU A 90 7.23 -9.00 -2.02
N LYS A 91 8.27 -9.46 -1.30
CA LYS A 91 9.14 -10.54 -1.75
C LYS A 91 8.37 -11.86 -1.90
N ALA A 92 7.62 -12.27 -0.89
CA ALA A 92 6.86 -13.51 -0.91
C ALA A 92 5.82 -13.52 -2.04
N LEU A 93 5.13 -12.40 -2.26
CA LEU A 93 4.15 -12.25 -3.33
C LEU A 93 4.81 -12.37 -4.71
N ARG A 94 5.95 -11.70 -4.92
CA ARG A 94 6.70 -11.80 -6.17
C ARG A 94 7.19 -13.22 -6.45
N GLU A 95 7.73 -13.90 -5.44
CA GLU A 95 8.23 -15.27 -5.58
C GLU A 95 7.11 -16.25 -5.89
N TYR A 96 5.94 -16.08 -5.26
CA TYR A 96 4.74 -16.87 -5.57
C TYR A 96 4.28 -16.67 -7.03
N ILE A 97 4.07 -15.41 -7.45
CA ILE A 97 3.63 -15.09 -8.82
C ILE A 97 4.62 -15.62 -9.87
N GLN A 98 5.92 -15.46 -9.63
CA GLN A 98 6.95 -16.02 -10.51
C GLN A 98 6.91 -17.55 -10.52
N GLY A 99 6.72 -18.17 -9.35
CA GLY A 99 6.57 -19.61 -9.22
C GLY A 99 5.38 -20.18 -9.98
N GLU A 100 4.24 -19.48 -9.99
CA GLU A 100 3.08 -19.83 -10.79
C GLU A 100 3.40 -19.77 -12.30
N GLN A 101 3.99 -18.66 -12.75
CA GLN A 101 4.35 -18.42 -14.15
C GLN A 101 5.36 -19.44 -14.68
N GLU A 102 6.32 -19.85 -13.86
CA GLU A 102 7.37 -20.80 -14.22
C GLU A 102 6.98 -22.26 -13.96
N HIS A 103 5.76 -22.53 -13.47
CA HIS A 103 5.32 -23.86 -13.04
C HIS A 103 6.32 -24.51 -12.08
N SER A 104 6.75 -23.75 -11.07
CA SER A 104 7.70 -24.20 -10.06
C SER A 104 7.24 -25.50 -9.40
N ARG A 105 8.19 -26.42 -9.18
CA ARG A 105 7.93 -27.71 -8.50
C ARG A 105 7.65 -27.58 -7.00
N TYR A 106 7.91 -26.41 -6.43
CA TYR A 106 7.75 -26.12 -4.99
C TYR A 106 6.72 -24.99 -4.77
N LEU A 107 5.69 -24.93 -5.62
CA LEU A 107 4.64 -23.92 -5.51
C LEU A 107 3.89 -23.99 -4.18
N ASP A 108 3.76 -25.18 -3.60
CA ASP A 108 3.21 -25.41 -2.25
C ASP A 108 4.00 -24.67 -1.15
N CYS A 109 5.32 -24.65 -1.27
CA CYS A 109 6.20 -23.93 -0.34
C CYS A 109 6.04 -22.41 -0.52
N LEU A 110 5.98 -21.94 -1.76
CA LEU A 110 5.78 -20.51 -2.07
C LEU A 110 4.41 -20.02 -1.60
N TRP A 111 3.37 -20.84 -1.77
CA TRP A 111 2.03 -20.59 -1.27
C TRP A 111 2.06 -20.45 0.26
N GLY A 112 2.74 -21.38 0.95
CA GLY A 112 2.90 -21.35 2.40
C GLY A 112 3.64 -20.11 2.91
N GLU A 113 4.70 -19.69 2.22
CA GLU A 113 5.46 -18.48 2.53
C GLU A 113 4.61 -17.22 2.37
N LEU A 114 3.88 -17.09 1.25
CA LEU A 114 2.98 -15.97 1.01
C LEU A 114 1.84 -15.93 2.04
N TYR A 115 1.18 -17.06 2.30
CA TYR A 115 0.13 -17.16 3.32
C TYR A 115 0.66 -16.78 4.71
N GLY A 116 1.84 -17.27 5.08
CA GLY A 116 2.51 -16.94 6.34
C GLY A 116 2.82 -15.45 6.46
N SER A 117 3.41 -14.85 5.44
CA SER A 117 3.76 -13.43 5.43
C SER A 117 2.52 -12.53 5.52
N ILE A 118 1.44 -12.83 4.78
CA ILE A 118 0.18 -12.07 4.88
C ILE A 118 -0.35 -12.10 6.32
N ASN A 119 -0.42 -13.28 6.93
CA ASN A 119 -0.94 -13.42 8.29
C ASN A 119 -0.04 -12.75 9.32
N ALA A 120 1.28 -12.89 9.22
CA ALA A 120 2.22 -12.23 10.13
C ALA A 120 2.07 -10.70 10.08
N ASN A 121 1.98 -10.13 8.88
CA ASN A 121 1.79 -8.69 8.70
C ASN A 121 0.40 -8.21 9.17
N GLN A 122 -0.65 -9.02 9.02
CA GLN A 122 -1.97 -8.72 9.57
C GLN A 122 -1.97 -8.72 11.10
N TRP A 123 -1.49 -9.79 11.73
CA TRP A 123 -1.47 -9.93 13.20
C TRP A 123 -0.49 -8.96 13.86
N GLY A 124 0.58 -8.58 13.15
CA GLY A 124 1.49 -7.51 13.56
C GLY A 124 0.94 -6.09 13.35
N GLY A 125 -0.23 -5.94 12.72
CA GLY A 125 -0.86 -4.64 12.45
C GLY A 125 -0.15 -3.80 11.37
N VAL A 126 0.72 -4.43 10.57
CA VAL A 126 1.47 -3.77 9.49
C VAL A 126 0.58 -3.53 8.27
N ILE A 127 -0.31 -4.49 7.97
CA ILE A 127 -1.38 -4.35 6.99
C ILE A 127 -2.75 -4.51 7.66
N SER A 128 -3.78 -3.92 7.06
CA SER A 128 -5.14 -4.07 7.57
C SER A 128 -5.70 -5.46 7.30
N LYS A 129 -6.71 -5.89 8.09
CA LYS A 129 -7.46 -7.12 7.82
C LYS A 129 -8.05 -7.14 6.41
N GLU A 130 -8.60 -6.01 5.96
CA GLU A 130 -9.19 -5.89 4.62
C GLU A 130 -8.16 -6.11 3.51
N GLN A 131 -6.96 -5.53 3.65
CA GLN A 131 -5.86 -5.74 2.71
C GLN A 131 -5.37 -7.19 2.73
N ALA A 132 -5.24 -7.80 3.91
CA ALA A 132 -4.86 -9.20 4.05
C ALA A 132 -5.90 -10.14 3.42
N ASP A 133 -7.19 -9.89 3.65
CA ASP A 133 -8.29 -10.67 3.06
C ASP A 133 -8.28 -10.55 1.53
N TYR A 134 -8.08 -9.34 0.99
CA TYR A 134 -7.95 -9.12 -0.45
C TYR A 134 -6.79 -9.91 -1.06
N LEU A 135 -5.59 -9.84 -0.45
CA LEU A 135 -4.41 -10.57 -0.96
C LEU A 135 -4.62 -12.08 -0.94
N ARG A 136 -5.25 -12.62 0.13
CA ARG A 136 -5.57 -14.05 0.19
C ARG A 136 -6.57 -14.44 -0.90
N ALA A 137 -7.64 -13.67 -1.07
CA ALA A 137 -8.66 -13.94 -2.08
C ALA A 137 -8.10 -13.85 -3.51
N LYS A 138 -7.20 -12.90 -3.79
CA LYS A 138 -6.66 -12.72 -5.14
C LYS A 138 -5.63 -13.77 -5.54
N TYR A 139 -4.78 -14.20 -4.60
CA TYR A 139 -3.59 -15.00 -4.93
C TYR A 139 -3.58 -16.41 -4.37
N LEU A 140 -4.34 -16.70 -3.31
CA LEU A 140 -4.18 -17.96 -2.56
C LEU A 140 -5.41 -18.85 -2.56
N PHE A 141 -6.60 -18.26 -2.71
CA PHE A 141 -7.86 -18.98 -2.76
C PHE A 141 -8.46 -18.81 -4.15
N GLU A 142 -8.88 -19.90 -4.76
CA GLU A 142 -9.68 -19.84 -5.97
C GLU A 142 -11.03 -19.21 -5.61
N GLU A 143 -11.58 -18.35 -6.48
CA GLU A 143 -13.00 -18.00 -6.37
C GLU A 143 -13.75 -19.31 -6.58
N ASP A 144 -14.37 -19.85 -5.52
CA ASP A 144 -15.31 -20.96 -5.66
C ASP A 144 -16.44 -20.48 -6.57
N ASP A 145 -16.30 -20.74 -7.87
CA ASP A 145 -17.42 -20.74 -8.81
C ASP A 145 -18.35 -21.89 -8.37
N GLU A 146 -19.23 -21.61 -7.42
CA GLU A 146 -20.36 -22.48 -7.09
C GLU A 146 -21.18 -22.69 -8.38
N VAL A 147 -21.04 -23.87 -8.99
CA VAL A 147 -21.81 -24.35 -10.15
C VAL A 147 -23.19 -24.87 -9.73
#